data_AF-A0A5D0RKW3-F1
#
_entry.id   AF-A0A5D0RKW3-F1
#
_cell.length_a   1.000
_cell.length_b   1.000
_cell.length_c   1.000
_cell.angle_alpha   90.00
_cell.angle_beta   90.00
_cell.angle_gamma   90.00
#
_symmetry.space_group_name_H-M   'P 1'
#
loop_
_entity.id
_entity.type
_entity.pdbx_description
1 polymer ?
#
loop_
_entity_poly.entity_id
_entity_poly.type
_entity_poly.pdbx_seq_one_letter_code
_entity_poly.pdbx_strand_id
1 'polypeptide(L)' 'YWNRDRAIFSENGVHINGIESFWSYAKRRHAKFNGLRRTSFPTFLKETEFRFNNRENNLYKILLRSCSDPAK' A
#
# COMPACT_ATOMS: atom_id res chain seq x y z
N TYR A 1 34.92 13.13 -14.17
CA TYR A 1 34.66 12.07 -13.19
C TYR A 1 33.75 12.62 -12.09
N TRP A 2 32.50 12.15 -12.03
CA TRP A 2 31.60 12.17 -10.86
C TRP A 2 31.08 13.51 -10.31
N ASN A 3 30.14 14.13 -11.03
CA ASN A 3 28.95 14.71 -10.38
C ASN A 3 27.80 13.76 -10.66
N ARG A 4 27.67 12.69 -9.85
CA ARG A 4 26.45 11.90 -9.84
C ARG A 4 25.54 12.60 -8.85
N ASP A 5 24.63 13.38 -9.40
CA ASP A 5 23.62 14.13 -8.68
C ASP A 5 23.07 13.32 -7.50
N ARG A 6 23.05 13.97 -6.35
CA ARG A 6 22.60 13.40 -5.07
C ARG A 6 21.23 12.75 -5.32
N ALA A 7 21.13 11.43 -5.19
CA ALA A 7 19.87 10.74 -5.42
C ALA A 7 18.78 11.38 -4.55
N ILE A 8 17.72 11.86 -5.18
CA ILE A 8 16.61 12.51 -4.50
C ILE A 8 15.76 11.40 -3.89
N PHE A 9 15.95 11.12 -2.60
CA PHE A 9 15.26 10.02 -1.90
C PHE A 9 13.82 10.38 -1.49
N SER A 10 13.46 11.66 -1.57
CA SER A 10 12.14 12.18 -1.25
C SER A 10 11.86 13.42 -2.10
N GLU A 11 10.81 13.37 -2.90
CA GLU A 11 10.27 14.52 -3.62
C GLU A 11 8.82 14.72 -3.18
N ASN A 12 8.47 15.92 -2.69
CA ASN A 12 7.12 16.27 -2.26
C ASN A 12 6.49 15.32 -1.20
N GLY A 13 7.31 14.71 -0.35
CA GLY A 13 6.86 13.75 0.67
C GLY A 13 6.65 12.32 0.15
N VAL A 14 6.87 12.07 -1.13
CA VAL A 14 6.94 10.73 -1.70
C VAL A 14 8.36 10.21 -1.53
N HIS A 15 8.53 9.38 -0.50
CA HIS A 15 9.80 8.74 -0.21
C HIS A 15 9.99 7.52 -1.12
N ILE A 16 11.09 7.46 -1.89
CA ILE A 16 11.40 6.34 -2.78
C ILE A 16 11.39 5.01 -2.00
N ASN A 17 11.96 5.01 -0.78
CA ASN A 17 11.94 3.79 0.06
C ASN A 17 10.52 3.44 0.54
N GLY A 18 9.59 4.40 0.56
CA GLY A 18 8.19 4.18 0.89
C GLY A 18 7.46 3.39 -0.19
N ILE A 19 7.64 3.77 -1.46
CA ILE A 19 7.06 3.05 -2.60
C ILE A 19 7.69 1.66 -2.78
N GLU A 20 9.00 1.52 -2.55
CA GLU A 20 9.69 0.22 -2.56
C GLU A 20 9.20 -0.71 -1.43
N SER A 21 9.01 -0.16 -0.24
CA SER A 21 8.44 -0.87 0.91
C SER A 21 7.01 -1.34 0.63
N PHE A 22 6.20 -0.47 0.01
CA PHE A 22 4.84 -0.81 -0.42
C PHE A 22 4.85 -2.00 -1.40
N TRP A 23 5.66 -1.97 -2.45
CA TRP A 23 5.71 -3.06 -3.42
C TRP A 23 6.25 -4.36 -2.82
N SER A 24 7.21 -4.28 -1.88
CA SER A 24 7.71 -5.45 -1.15
C SER A 24 6.62 -6.07 -0.24
N TYR A 25 5.79 -5.24 0.38
CA TYR A 25 4.61 -5.69 1.13
C TYR A 25 3.55 -6.32 0.21
N ALA A 26 3.21 -5.65 -0.90
CA ALA A 26 2.21 -6.12 -1.86
C ALA A 26 2.57 -7.47 -2.47
N LYS A 27 3.83 -7.66 -2.90
CA LYS A 27 4.32 -8.93 -3.46
C LYS A 27 4.14 -10.09 -2.48
N ARG A 28 4.60 -9.94 -1.24
CA ARG A 28 4.50 -10.99 -0.21
C ARG A 28 3.05 -11.39 0.07
N ARG A 29 2.15 -10.41 0.07
CA ARG A 29 0.75 -10.68 0.35
C ARG A 29 0.02 -11.28 -0.85
N HIS A 30 0.30 -10.81 -2.05
CA HIS A 30 -0.27 -11.37 -3.28
C HIS A 30 0.21 -12.79 -3.57
N ALA A 31 1.45 -13.14 -3.19
CA ALA A 31 1.98 -14.49 -3.34
C ALA A 31 1.15 -15.57 -2.61
N LYS A 32 0.43 -15.20 -1.54
CA LYS A 32 -0.42 -16.14 -0.79
C LYS A 32 -1.68 -16.58 -1.53
N PHE A 33 -2.07 -15.87 -2.59
CA PHE A 33 -3.29 -16.19 -3.35
C PHE A 33 -3.05 -17.22 -4.48
N ASN A 34 -1.83 -17.74 -4.65
CA ASN A 34 -1.46 -18.67 -5.74
C ASN A 34 -1.81 -18.16 -7.15
N GLY A 35 -1.78 -16.84 -7.31
CA GLY A 35 -2.19 -16.15 -8.53
C GLY A 35 -3.44 -15.29 -8.33
N LEU A 36 -3.44 -14.12 -8.95
CA LEU A 36 -4.58 -13.21 -8.96
C LEU A 36 -5.15 -13.15 -10.37
N ARG A 37 -6.48 -13.18 -10.50
CA ARG A 37 -7.12 -12.86 -11.77
C ARG A 37 -6.80 -11.41 -12.13
N ARG A 38 -6.46 -11.17 -13.39
CA ARG A 38 -6.11 -9.83 -13.91
C ARG A 38 -7.24 -8.82 -13.65
N THR A 39 -8.50 -9.25 -13.77
CA THR A 39 -9.68 -8.43 -13.55
C THR A 39 -9.84 -7.99 -12.09
N SER A 40 -9.43 -8.83 -11.14
CA SER A 40 -9.51 -8.50 -9.71
C SER A 40 -8.28 -7.78 -9.17
N PHE A 41 -7.16 -7.79 -9.90
CA PHE A 41 -5.90 -7.18 -9.47
C PHE A 41 -6.05 -5.73 -8.97
N PRO A 42 -6.81 -4.83 -9.62
CA PRO A 42 -7.01 -3.48 -9.12
C PRO A 42 -7.65 -3.43 -7.72
N THR A 43 -8.64 -4.27 -7.47
CA THR A 43 -9.30 -4.37 -6.16
C THR A 43 -8.34 -4.84 -5.07
N PHE A 44 -7.55 -5.88 -5.35
CA PHE A 44 -6.54 -6.39 -4.41
C PHE A 44 -5.44 -5.35 -4.15
N LEU A 45 -5.04 -4.60 -5.17
CA LEU A 45 -4.04 -3.54 -5.02
C LEU A 45 -4.56 -2.40 -4.13
N LYS A 46 -5.82 -1.97 -4.32
CA LYS A 46 -6.44 -0.93 -3.48
C LYS A 46 -6.63 -1.38 -2.03
N GLU A 47 -7.03 -2.62 -1.81
CA GLU A 47 -7.11 -3.17 -0.46
C GLU A 47 -5.71 -3.32 0.17
N THR A 48 -4.67 -3.61 -0.64
CA THR A 48 -3.25 -3.57 -0.23
C THR A 48 -2.77 -2.20 0.20
N GLU A 49 -3.07 -1.18 -0.58
CA GLU A 49 -2.81 0.21 -0.25
C GLU A 49 -3.44 0.59 1.10
N PHE A 50 -4.74 0.27 1.27
CA PHE A 50 -5.44 0.53 2.52
C PHE A 50 -4.76 -0.12 3.72
N ARG A 51 -4.39 -1.40 3.63
CA ARG A 51 -3.71 -2.10 4.73
C ARG A 51 -2.31 -1.56 5.00
N PHE A 52 -1.54 -1.24 3.96
CA PHE A 52 -0.19 -0.72 4.12
C PHE A 52 -0.19 0.63 4.85
N ASN A 53 -1.13 1.51 4.48
CA ASN A 53 -1.29 2.83 5.10
C ASN A 53 -1.84 2.74 6.54
N ASN A 54 -2.57 1.67 6.87
CA ASN A 54 -3.17 1.46 8.19
C ASN A 54 -2.51 0.32 9.00
N ARG A 55 -1.28 -0.06 8.67
CA ARG A 55 -0.62 -1.24 9.26
C ARG A 55 -0.40 -1.13 10.78
N GLU A 56 -0.25 0.08 11.30
CA GLU A 56 -0.10 0.36 12.73
C GLU A 56 -1.46 0.59 13.43
N ASN A 57 -2.54 0.65 12.65
CA ASN A 57 -3.88 0.94 13.15
C ASN A 57 -4.68 -0.34 13.37
N ASN A 58 -5.67 -0.28 14.26
CA ASN A 58 -6.61 -1.37 14.44
C ASN A 58 -7.64 -1.38 13.30
N LEU A 59 -7.39 -2.24 12.29
CA LEU A 59 -8.25 -2.37 11.12
C LEU A 59 -9.70 -2.72 11.47
N TYR A 60 -9.92 -3.53 12.51
CA TYR A 60 -11.26 -3.90 12.96
C TYR A 60 -12.06 -2.66 13.41
N LYS A 61 -11.45 -1.79 14.21
CA LYS A 61 -12.09 -0.53 14.64
C LYS A 61 -12.39 0.40 13.46
N ILE A 62 -11.48 0.47 12.48
CA ILE A 62 -11.67 1.29 11.27
C ILE A 62 -12.85 0.78 10.44
N LEU A 63 -12.93 -0.54 10.23
CA LEU A 63 -14.00 -1.16 9.46
C LEU A 63 -15.34 -1.04 10.18
N LEU A 64 -15.39 -1.31 11.49
CA LEU A 64 -16.60 -1.10 12.30
C LEU A 64 -17.13 0.32 12.15
N ARG A 65 -16.27 1.34 12.32
CA ARG A 65 -16.69 2.74 12.14
C ARG A 65 -17.24 2.98 10.73
N SER A 66 -16.58 2.44 9.70
CA SER A 66 -16.97 2.63 8.32
C SER A 66 -18.31 1.95 7.95
N CYS A 67 -18.66 0.88 8.65
CA CYS A 67 -19.91 0.13 8.47
C CYS A 67 -21.04 0.61 9.39
N SER A 68 -20.72 1.26 10.51
CA SER A 68 -21.69 1.78 11.48
C SER A 68 -22.10 3.22 11.23
N ASP A 69 -21.38 3.97 10.38
CA ASP A 69 -21.79 5.32 9.98
C ASP A 69 -23.04 5.24 9.08
N PRO A 70 -24.22 5.73 9.51
CA PRO A 70 -25.47 5.64 8.75
C PRO A 70 -25.54 6.63 7.56
N ALA A 71 -24.46 7.37 7.29
CA ALA A 71 -24.37 8.38 6.24
C ALA A 71 -23.66 7.87 4.95
N LYS A 72 -23.59 6.55 4.77
CA LYS A 72 -23.27 5.90 3.49
C LYS A 72 -24.42 5.04 3.02
#